data_AF-A0A951RWA3-F1
#
_entry.id   AF-A0A951RWA3-F1
#
_cell.length_a   1.000
_cell.length_b   1.000
_cell.length_c   1.000
_cell.angle_alpha   90.00
_cell.angle_beta   90.00
_cell.angle_gamma   90.00
#
_symmetry.space_group_name_H-M   'P 1'
#
loop_
_entity.id
_entity.type
_entity.pdbx_description
1 polymer ?
#
loop_
_entity_poly.entity_id
_entity_poly.type
_entity_poly.pdbx_seq_one_letter_code
_entity_poly.pdbx_strand_id
1 'polypeptide(L)'
;MGVVINVLIVFGTLFGIVYIILSARTRVRLALIEKGADASIFVSDGSRKRTNIFPLILVNIALLLAASGIGIFVGAIMSQSMGVNEGVAYPGSILTLSGIALFIGYRIASNTLNSSNS
;
A
#
# COMPACT_ATOMS: atom_id res chain seq x y z
N MET A 1 -8.86 -26.67 -13.42
CA MET A 1 -9.77 -25.63 -12.89
C MET A 1 -9.08 -24.61 -11.96
N GLY A 2 -8.00 -24.93 -11.25
CA GLY A 2 -7.35 -23.97 -10.32
C GLY A 2 -6.64 -22.76 -10.96
N VAL A 3 -6.12 -22.90 -12.18
CA VAL A 3 -5.32 -21.84 -12.83
C VAL A 3 -6.17 -20.62 -13.19
N VAL A 4 -7.45 -20.82 -13.52
CA VAL A 4 -8.34 -19.74 -13.97
C VAL A 4 -8.67 -18.75 -12.85
N ILE A 5 -8.88 -19.26 -11.63
CA ILE A 5 -9.10 -18.42 -10.43
C ILE A 5 -7.84 -17.64 -10.08
N ASN A 6 -6.66 -18.26 -10.15
CA ASN A 6 -5.40 -17.58 -9.83
C ASN A 6 -5.12 -16.43 -10.80
N VAL A 7 -5.37 -16.65 -12.11
CA VAL A 7 -5.21 -15.61 -13.13
C VAL A 7 -6.20 -14.46 -12.92
N LEU A 8 -7.46 -14.74 -12.58
CA LEU A 8 -8.47 -13.72 -12.30
C LEU A 8 -8.12 -12.85 -11.07
N ILE A 9 -7.58 -13.45 -10.01
CA ILE A 9 -7.18 -12.71 -8.81
C ILE A 9 -5.98 -11.81 -9.10
N VAL A 10 -4.97 -12.31 -9.79
CA VAL A 10 -3.77 -11.52 -10.16
C VAL A 10 -4.14 -10.38 -11.12
N PHE A 11 -4.95 -10.65 -12.14
CA PHE A 11 -5.43 -9.59 -13.04
C PHE A 11 -6.33 -8.59 -12.33
N GLY A 12 -7.26 -9.06 -11.49
CA GLY A 12 -8.18 -8.20 -10.75
C GLY A 12 -7.49 -7.28 -9.76
N THR A 13 -6.48 -7.78 -9.03
CA THR A 13 -5.69 -6.96 -8.10
C THR A 13 -4.81 -5.95 -8.81
N LEU A 14 -4.14 -6.34 -9.89
CA LEU A 14 -3.33 -5.44 -10.71
C LEU A 14 -4.21 -4.31 -11.31
N PHE A 15 -5.37 -4.68 -11.85
CA PHE A 15 -6.33 -3.73 -12.39
C PHE A 15 -6.91 -2.83 -11.29
N GLY A 16 -7.16 -3.36 -10.09
CA GLY A 16 -7.62 -2.61 -8.92
C GLY A 16 -6.61 -1.54 -8.47
N ILE A 17 -5.32 -1.87 -8.44
CA ILE A 17 -4.25 -0.91 -8.09
C ILE A 17 -4.17 0.21 -9.13
N VAL A 18 -4.17 -0.12 -10.42
CA VAL A 18 -4.16 0.86 -11.51
C VAL A 18 -5.42 1.74 -11.46
N TYR A 19 -6.59 1.15 -11.24
CA TYR A 19 -7.86 1.86 -11.09
C TYR A 19 -7.82 2.88 -9.94
N ILE A 20 -7.27 2.51 -8.78
CA ILE A 20 -7.13 3.42 -7.64
C ILE A 20 -6.22 4.60 -7.99
N ILE A 21 -5.08 4.35 -8.66
CA ILE A 21 -4.15 5.42 -9.04
C ILE A 21 -4.79 6.38 -10.06
N LEU A 22 -5.49 5.86 -11.06
CA LEU A 22 -6.23 6.69 -12.03
C LEU A 22 -7.37 7.46 -11.35
N SER A 23 -8.15 6.81 -10.48
CA SER A 23 -9.22 7.46 -9.72
C SER A 23 -8.69 8.56 -8.79
N ALA A 24 -7.54 8.34 -8.15
CA ALA A 24 -6.88 9.32 -7.29
C ALA A 24 -6.43 10.56 -8.08
N ARG A 25 -5.85 10.39 -9.28
CA ARG A 25 -5.45 11.51 -10.15
C ARG A 25 -6.63 12.37 -10.61
N THR A 26 -7.77 11.74 -10.91
CA THR A 26 -9.00 12.43 -11.33
C THR A 26 -9.64 13.19 -10.17
N ARG A 27 -9.66 12.60 -8.97
CA ARG A 27 -10.17 13.26 -7.75
C ARG A 27 -9.29 14.43 -7.30
N VAL A 28 -7.97 14.38 -7.50
CA VAL A 28 -7.06 15.50 -7.22
C VAL A 28 -7.39 16.72 -8.08
N ARG A 29 -7.75 16.54 -9.35
CA ARG A 29 -8.17 17.65 -10.23
C ARG A 29 -9.57 18.18 -9.87
N LEU A 30 -10.50 17.32 -9.49
CA LEU A 30 -11.84 17.74 -9.03
C LEU A 30 -11.80 18.51 -7.72
N ALA A 31 -10.98 18.07 -6.76
CA ALA A 31 -10.77 18.79 -5.50
C ALA A 31 -10.14 20.17 -5.72
N LEU A 32 -9.29 20.34 -6.75
CA LEU A 32 -8.74 21.65 -7.11
C LEU A 32 -9.78 22.59 -7.75
N ILE A 33 -10.83 22.05 -8.37
CA ILE A 33 -11.93 22.82 -8.97
C ILE A 33 -13.00 23.16 -7.91
N GLU A 34 -13.34 22.23 -7.02
CA GLU A 34 -14.21 22.50 -5.86
C GLU A 34 -13.55 23.47 -4.87
N LYS A 35 -12.23 23.36 -4.66
CA LYS A 35 -11.44 24.38 -3.97
C LYS A 35 -11.19 25.64 -4.82
N GLY A 36 -11.57 25.66 -6.10
CA GLY A 36 -11.64 26.87 -6.92
C GLY A 36 -12.83 27.76 -6.58
N ALA A 37 -13.84 27.23 -5.87
CA ALA A 37 -14.88 28.01 -5.20
C ALA A 37 -14.50 28.39 -3.75
N ASP A 38 -13.38 27.86 -3.23
CA ASP A 38 -12.96 27.99 -1.82
C ASP A 38 -11.48 28.40 -1.67
N ALA A 39 -10.91 29.01 -2.72
CA ALA A 39 -9.53 29.51 -2.74
C ALA A 39 -9.37 30.80 -1.91
N SER A 40 -10.47 31.41 -1.45
CA SER A 40 -10.45 32.58 -0.58
C SER A 40 -10.33 32.22 0.91
N ILE A 41 -10.62 30.98 1.34
CA ILE A 41 -10.50 30.58 2.75
C ILE A 41 -9.09 30.04 3.09
N PHE A 42 -8.29 29.68 2.08
CA PHE A 42 -6.94 29.11 2.26
C PHE A 42 -5.75 30.08 2.05
N VAL A 43 -5.99 31.40 2.04
CA VAL A 43 -4.91 32.40 2.12
C VAL A 43 -4.65 32.86 3.57
N SER A 44 -5.39 32.34 4.56
CA SER A 44 -5.04 32.59 5.96
C SER A 44 -4.02 31.56 6.48
N ASP A 45 -2.80 32.06 6.65
CA ASP A 45 -1.80 31.59 7.64
C ASP A 45 -0.79 30.50 7.20
N GLY A 46 0.22 30.92 6.44
CA GLY A 46 1.62 30.93 6.87
C GLY A 46 2.40 29.66 7.29
N SER A 47 1.80 28.53 7.69
CA SER A 47 2.58 27.49 8.40
C SER A 47 2.07 26.05 8.33
N ARG A 48 1.07 25.73 7.51
CA ARG A 48 0.71 24.31 7.32
C ARG A 48 1.45 23.73 6.14
N LYS A 49 2.64 23.15 6.39
CA LYS A 49 3.27 22.16 5.52
C LYS A 49 2.19 21.16 5.14
N ARG A 50 1.69 21.24 3.91
CA ARG A 50 0.79 20.23 3.32
C ARG A 50 1.56 18.91 3.41
N THR A 51 1.28 18.12 4.45
CA THR A 51 1.91 16.82 4.68
C THR A 51 1.63 16.00 3.45
N ASN A 52 2.64 15.90 2.60
CA ASN A 52 2.53 15.25 1.31
C ASN A 52 2.25 13.77 1.63
N ILE A 53 1.05 13.29 1.30
CA ILE A 53 0.61 11.91 1.56
C ILE A 53 1.28 10.88 0.61
N PHE A 54 1.92 11.36 -0.46
CA PHE A 54 2.57 10.51 -1.47
C PHE A 54 3.75 9.66 -0.94
N PRO A 55 4.69 10.18 -0.12
CA PRO A 55 5.78 9.38 0.43
C PRO A 55 5.28 8.27 1.37
N LEU A 56 4.20 8.53 2.13
CA LEU A 56 3.56 7.53 3.00
C LEU A 56 3.02 6.35 2.17
N ILE A 57 2.36 6.62 1.05
CA ILE A 57 1.84 5.58 0.14
C ILE A 57 3.00 4.81 -0.51
N LEU A 58 4.06 5.51 -0.93
CA LEU A 58 5.20 4.91 -1.60
C LEU A 58 5.98 3.94 -0.68
N VAL A 59 6.20 4.31 0.58
CA VAL A 59 6.86 3.45 1.58
C VAL A 59 6.05 2.19 1.85
N ASN A 60 4.73 2.31 2.01
CA ASN A 60 3.85 1.17 2.23
C ASN A 60 3.83 0.19 1.05
N ILE A 61 3.79 0.68 -0.19
CA ILE A 61 3.86 -0.16 -1.40
C ILE A 61 5.24 -0.85 -1.51
N ALA A 62 6.33 -0.14 -1.20
CA ALA A 62 7.68 -0.71 -1.22
C ALA A 62 7.84 -1.84 -0.20
N LEU A 63 7.36 -1.65 1.04
CA LEU A 63 7.41 -2.70 2.08
C LEU A 63 6.54 -3.90 1.71
N LEU A 64 5.37 -3.69 1.12
CA LEU A 64 4.50 -4.78 0.66
C LEU A 64 5.22 -5.65 -0.39
N LEU A 65 5.87 -5.02 -1.37
CA LEU A 65 6.56 -5.72 -2.44
C LEU A 65 7.80 -6.48 -1.93
N ALA A 66 8.58 -5.84 -1.05
CA ALA A 66 9.74 -6.47 -0.42
C ALA A 66 9.34 -7.67 0.46
N ALA A 67 8.30 -7.52 1.28
CA ALA A 67 7.81 -8.58 2.15
C ALA A 67 7.16 -9.73 1.38
N SER A 68 6.53 -9.47 0.24
CA SER A 68 6.04 -10.55 -0.63
C SER A 68 7.18 -11.43 -1.15
N GLY A 69 8.33 -10.84 -1.50
CA GLY A 69 9.51 -11.61 -1.92
C GLY A 69 10.05 -12.50 -0.79
N ILE A 70 10.23 -11.93 0.40
CA ILE A 70 10.71 -12.68 1.58
C ILE A 70 9.68 -13.76 1.98
N GLY A 71 8.38 -13.46 1.87
CA GLY A 71 7.30 -14.39 2.20
C GLY A 71 7.28 -15.61 1.31
N ILE A 72 7.62 -15.48 0.03
CA ILE A 72 7.77 -16.63 -0.90
C ILE A 72 8.93 -17.52 -0.45
N PHE A 73 10.08 -16.94 -0.10
CA PHE A 73 11.23 -17.71 0.40
C PHE A 73 10.91 -18.44 1.71
N VAL A 74 10.27 -17.76 2.66
CA VAL A 74 9.86 -18.37 3.94
C VAL A 74 8.83 -19.48 3.70
N GLY A 75 7.87 -19.27 2.80
CA GLY A 75 6.87 -20.28 2.42
C GLY A 75 7.48 -21.51 1.76
N ALA A 76 8.48 -21.30 0.90
CA ALA A 76 9.23 -22.39 0.27
C ALA A 76 9.98 -23.23 1.31
N ILE A 77 10.67 -22.59 2.26
CA ILE A 77 11.35 -23.30 3.36
C ILE A 77 10.32 -24.06 4.23
N MET A 78 9.17 -23.46 4.51
CA MET A 78 8.11 -24.07 5.31
C MET A 78 7.51 -25.30 4.63
N SER A 79 7.25 -25.22 3.32
CA SER A 79 6.76 -26.37 2.55
C SER A 79 7.79 -27.51 2.54
N GLN A 80 9.06 -27.17 2.25
CA GLN A 80 10.10 -28.17 2.00
C GLN A 80 10.66 -28.80 3.30
N SER A 81 10.69 -28.06 4.40
CA SER A 81 11.25 -28.55 5.69
C SER A 81 10.19 -29.03 6.69
N MET A 82 8.97 -28.48 6.65
CA MET A 82 7.91 -28.82 7.63
C MET A 82 6.79 -29.67 7.02
N GLY A 83 6.82 -29.97 5.72
CA GLY A 83 5.79 -30.77 5.04
C GLY A 83 4.41 -30.11 5.04
N VAL A 84 4.35 -28.79 5.25
CA VAL A 84 3.10 -28.02 5.24
C VAL A 84 2.60 -27.92 3.80
N ASN A 85 1.31 -28.16 3.60
CA ASN A 85 0.69 -28.10 2.28
C ASN A 85 0.99 -26.77 1.59
N GLU A 86 1.53 -26.85 0.37
CA GLU A 86 1.89 -25.71 -0.48
C GLU A 86 0.74 -24.71 -0.62
N GLY A 87 -0.50 -25.19 -0.70
CA GLY A 87 -1.70 -24.36 -0.81
C GLY A 87 -1.97 -23.46 0.39
N VAL A 88 -1.32 -23.71 1.53
CA VAL A 88 -1.44 -22.89 2.75
C VAL A 88 -0.11 -22.23 3.10
N ALA A 89 1.00 -22.92 2.89
CA ALA A 89 2.34 -22.43 3.23
C ALA A 89 2.67 -21.13 2.49
N TYR A 90 2.48 -21.09 1.17
CA TYR A 90 2.80 -19.92 0.35
C TYR A 90 1.87 -18.71 0.63
N PRO A 91 0.53 -18.81 0.53
CA PRO A 91 -0.32 -17.66 0.80
C PRO A 91 -0.24 -17.24 2.28
N GLY A 92 -0.06 -18.20 3.21
CA GLY A 92 0.07 -17.94 4.63
C GLY A 92 1.33 -17.12 4.96
N SER A 93 2.49 -17.51 4.45
CA SER A 93 3.75 -16.78 4.70
C SER A 93 3.76 -15.40 4.03
N ILE A 94 3.26 -15.30 2.80
CA ILE A 94 3.23 -14.03 2.05
C ILE A 94 2.31 -13.02 2.72
N LEU A 95 1.09 -13.41 3.10
CA LEU A 95 0.12 -12.50 3.71
C LEU A 95 0.53 -12.08 5.12
N THR A 96 1.03 -13.02 5.93
CA THR A 96 1.47 -12.70 7.30
C THR A 96 2.66 -11.75 7.27
N LEU A 97 3.67 -12.04 6.44
CA LEU A 97 4.86 -11.20 6.38
C LEU A 97 4.58 -9.83 5.74
N SER A 98 3.76 -9.78 4.69
CA SER A 98 3.35 -8.52 4.07
C SER A 98 2.50 -7.66 5.00
N GLY A 99 1.63 -8.26 5.83
CA GLY A 99 0.84 -7.55 6.83
C GLY A 99 1.71 -6.93 7.92
N ILE A 100 2.68 -7.67 8.45
CA ILE A 100 3.62 -7.15 9.46
C ILE A 100 4.47 -6.02 8.87
N ALA A 101 5.00 -6.19 7.66
CA ALA A 101 5.80 -5.17 7.00
C ALA A 101 4.99 -3.89 6.77
N LEU A 102 3.75 -3.99 6.27
CA LEU A 102 2.90 -2.83 6.04
C LEU A 102 2.56 -2.09 7.35
N PHE A 103 2.32 -2.83 8.43
CA PHE A 103 2.07 -2.23 9.75
C PHE A 103 3.28 -1.44 10.26
N ILE A 104 4.49 -1.98 10.10
CA ILE A 104 5.74 -1.29 10.45
C ILE A 104 5.93 -0.05 9.58
N GLY A 105 5.71 -0.16 8.27
CA GLY A 105 5.78 0.96 7.33
C GLY A 105 4.84 2.10 7.72
N TYR A 106 3.59 1.77 8.09
CA TYR A 106 2.62 2.74 8.57
C TYR A 106 3.06 3.42 9.87
N ARG A 107 3.60 2.68 10.84
CA ARG A 107 4.07 3.24 12.12
C ARG A 107 5.27 4.17 11.95
N ILE A 108 6.24 3.78 11.12
CA ILE A 108 7.40 4.63 10.82
C ILE A 108 6.95 5.91 10.14
N ALA A 109 6.12 5.79 9.10
CA ALA A 109 5.71 6.95 8.32
C ALA A 109 4.76 7.88 9.10
N SER A 110 3.88 7.35 9.96
CA SER A 110 3.04 8.18 10.84
C SER A 110 3.86 8.93 11.91
N ASN A 111 4.91 8.31 12.47
CA ASN A 111 5.81 8.98 13.40
C ASN A 111 6.61 10.12 12.73
N THR A 112 7.11 9.90 11.51
CA THR A 112 7.83 10.93 10.75
C THR A 112 6.95 12.13 10.40
N LEU A 113 5.66 11.89 10.12
CA LEU A 113 4.70 12.98 9.89
C LEU A 113 4.41 13.78 11.16
N ASN A 114 4.31 13.12 12.32
CA ASN A 114 4.08 13.79 13.61
C ASN A 114 5.30 14.59 14.08
N SER A 115 6.52 14.11 13.82
CA SER A 115 7.77 14.78 14.19
C SER A 115 8.07 16.06 13.38
N SER A 116 7.43 16.27 12.22
CA SER A 116 7.58 17.53 11.46
C SER A 116 6.59 18.61 11.91
N ASN A 117 5.70 18.31 12.86
CA ASN A 117 4.64 19.19 13.35
C ASN A 117 4.86 19.66 14.80
N SER A 118 6.05 19.38 15.36
CA SER A 118 6.58 19.89 16.64
C SER A 118 7.92 20.58 16.40
#